data_AF-A0A9P8AAI3-F1
#
_entry.id   AF-A0A9P8AAI3-F1
#
_cell.length_a   1.000
_cell.length_b   1.000
_cell.length_c   1.000
_cell.angle_alpha   90.00
_cell.angle_beta   90.00
_cell.angle_gamma   90.00
#
_symmetry.space_group_name_H-M   'P 1'
#
loop_
_entity.id
_entity.type
_entity.pdbx_description
1 polymer ?
#
loop_
_entity_poly.entity_id
_entity_poly.type
_entity_poly.pdbx_seq_one_letter_code
_entity_poly.pdbx_strand_id
1 'polypeptide(L)'
;MLRQITRTLPRSAIQIRSFTAARSVEEPSANYTPGKQGFAPGMPHPPGTSASPSPPPAPRTVDSLPEMSKSHQIKANGSPEQKYRLEMTKLRHAYQREHFASEDAKRTQKEKHRHGSLRRVKARQSEDRIENERRLAFERLMQPNGQMASTGAERQAQVAEFVNARKIKRQENFQKQQERASEQRLDAMVRLYHAADDFVTMENLDAKVNEFYETGLTLQSKVYVSGVDDLVAEVMENGGQVAFPDLLKREQELKDALDGTVSGGKVGFEGAKAKVDSA
;
A
#
# COMPACT_ATOMS: atom_id res chain seq x y z
N MET A 1 6.68 -0.65 73.60
CA MET A 1 6.77 0.81 73.36
C MET A 1 6.10 1.13 72.03
N LEU A 2 4.82 1.50 72.03
CA LEU A 2 4.10 1.93 70.83
C LEU A 2 4.23 3.45 70.69
N ARG A 3 4.85 3.92 69.61
CA ARG A 3 4.87 5.35 69.24
C ARG A 3 3.66 5.63 68.35
N GLN A 4 2.75 6.45 68.85
CA GLN A 4 1.62 7.00 68.09
C GLN A 4 2.15 8.03 67.08
N ILE A 5 1.76 7.88 65.81
CA ILE A 5 2.08 8.84 64.75
C ILE A 5 0.83 9.69 64.54
N THR A 6 0.86 10.94 65.03
CA THR A 6 -0.14 11.96 64.72
C THR A 6 0.17 12.59 63.36
N ARG A 7 -0.64 12.27 62.33
CA ARG A 7 -0.62 12.99 61.06
C ARG A 7 -1.64 14.13 61.10
N THR A 8 -1.16 15.36 61.24
CA THR A 8 -1.93 16.58 60.97
C THR A 8 -1.90 16.86 59.47
N LEU A 9 -3.06 16.82 58.80
CA LEU A 9 -3.19 17.25 57.40
C LEU A 9 -3.43 18.77 57.37
N PRO A 10 -2.67 19.56 56.57
CA PRO A 10 -2.99 20.96 56.36
C PRO A 10 -4.22 21.08 55.44
N ARG A 11 -5.22 21.81 55.93
CA ARG A 11 -6.45 22.19 55.22
C ARG A 11 -6.05 23.16 54.10
N SER A 12 -6.18 22.74 52.84
CA SER A 12 -5.89 23.59 51.68
C SER A 12 -6.89 24.75 51.61
N ALA A 13 -6.39 25.97 51.69
CA ALA A 13 -7.15 27.17 51.42
C ALA A 13 -7.52 27.18 49.93
N ILE A 14 -8.82 27.09 49.63
CA ILE A 14 -9.37 27.25 48.29
C ILE A 14 -9.20 28.73 47.92
N GLN A 15 -8.09 29.07 47.26
CA GLN A 15 -7.95 30.34 46.56
C GLN A 15 -8.76 30.25 45.27
N ILE A 16 -9.96 30.85 45.28
CA ILE A 16 -10.75 31.10 44.09
C ILE A 16 -9.95 32.11 43.24
N ARG A 17 -9.24 31.62 42.22
CA ARG A 17 -8.59 32.48 41.24
C ARG A 17 -9.67 33.17 40.42
N SER A 18 -9.75 34.49 40.56
CA SER A 18 -10.56 35.35 39.70
C SER A 18 -10.11 35.21 38.25
N PHE A 19 -10.95 34.65 37.40
CA PHE A 19 -10.77 34.66 35.95
C PHE A 19 -11.02 36.08 35.44
N THR A 20 -9.97 36.89 35.31
CA THR A 20 -10.02 38.11 34.51
C THR A 20 -10.17 37.69 33.05
N ALA A 21 -11.40 37.68 32.57
CA ALA A 21 -11.76 37.53 31.17
C ALA A 21 -11.34 38.78 30.38
N ALA A 22 -10.03 38.93 30.15
CA ALA A 22 -9.56 39.73 29.04
C ALA A 22 -9.91 38.94 27.77
N ARG A 23 -11.01 39.32 27.10
CA ARG A 23 -11.34 38.88 25.74
C ARG A 23 -10.23 39.37 24.81
N SER A 24 -9.16 38.61 24.67
CA SER A 24 -8.35 38.67 23.45
C SER A 24 -9.20 38.07 22.34
N VAL A 25 -9.57 38.89 21.36
CA VAL A 25 -10.15 38.41 20.10
C VAL A 25 -8.99 37.76 19.36
N GLU A 26 -8.71 36.51 19.71
CA GLU A 26 -7.64 35.73 19.07
C GLU A 26 -8.14 35.09 17.78
N GLU A 27 -7.29 35.18 16.76
CA GLU A 27 -7.60 34.71 15.42
C GLU A 27 -7.93 33.22 15.42
N PRO A 28 -8.96 32.78 14.67
CA PRO A 28 -9.29 31.37 14.54
C PRO A 28 -8.07 30.61 14.02
N SER A 29 -7.83 29.40 14.56
CA SER A 29 -6.72 28.59 14.08
C SER A 29 -6.86 28.35 12.57
N ALA A 30 -5.88 28.79 11.78
CA ALA A 30 -5.96 28.81 10.31
C ALA A 30 -6.21 27.43 9.67
N ASN A 31 -5.98 26.35 10.43
CA ASN A 31 -6.09 24.96 9.97
C ASN A 31 -7.10 24.13 10.79
N TYR A 32 -8.16 24.75 11.34
CA TYR A 32 -9.17 24.01 12.09
C TYR A 32 -9.83 22.93 11.22
N THR A 33 -9.72 21.67 11.66
CA THR A 33 -10.45 20.53 11.10
C THR A 33 -11.22 19.84 12.23
N PRO A 34 -12.57 19.85 12.20
CA PRO A 34 -13.39 19.24 13.24
C PRO A 34 -12.95 17.80 13.55
N GLY A 35 -12.61 17.54 14.81
CA GLY A 35 -12.20 16.22 15.30
C GLY A 35 -10.81 15.75 14.90
N LYS A 36 -9.99 16.60 14.24
CA LYS A 36 -8.62 16.21 13.84
C LYS A 36 -7.55 17.17 14.34
N GLN A 37 -7.69 18.47 14.09
CA GLN A 37 -6.62 19.45 14.31
C GLN A 37 -7.19 20.85 14.62
N GLY A 38 -6.47 21.59 15.46
CA GLY A 38 -6.76 22.98 15.80
C GLY A 38 -7.87 23.15 16.82
N PHE A 39 -7.96 24.37 17.35
CA PHE A 39 -9.06 24.78 18.22
C PHE A 39 -10.25 25.26 17.38
N ALA A 40 -11.45 24.94 17.84
CA ALA A 40 -12.68 25.36 17.19
C ALA A 40 -12.74 26.89 17.08
N PRO A 41 -13.31 27.44 15.99
CA PRO A 41 -13.47 28.88 15.87
C PRO A 41 -14.27 29.43 17.06
N GLY A 42 -13.72 30.43 17.74
CA GLY A 42 -14.32 31.05 18.92
C GLY A 42 -13.99 30.39 20.27
N MET A 43 -13.27 29.26 20.28
CA MET A 43 -12.69 28.69 21.50
C MET A 43 -11.24 29.15 21.62
N PRO A 44 -10.87 29.90 22.68
CA PRO A 44 -9.48 30.27 22.88
C PRO A 44 -8.66 29.02 23.21
N HIS A 45 -7.45 28.96 22.67
CA HIS A 45 -6.47 27.98 23.08
C HIS A 45 -6.03 28.21 24.54
N PRO A 46 -5.70 27.15 25.30
CA PRO A 46 -5.29 27.31 26.69
C PRO A 46 -3.99 28.13 26.79
N PRO A 47 -3.84 28.97 27.82
CA PRO A 47 -2.68 29.85 27.96
C PRO A 47 -1.39 29.04 28.02
N GLY A 48 -0.37 29.47 27.26
CA GLY A 48 0.93 28.77 27.16
C GLY A 48 0.97 27.66 26.10
N THR A 49 -0.09 27.46 25.33
CA THR A 49 -0.09 26.59 24.15
C THR A 49 -0.08 27.42 22.86
N SER A 50 0.18 26.81 21.71
CA SER A 50 0.05 27.48 20.40
C SER A 50 -1.32 27.20 19.78
N ALA A 51 -1.94 28.20 19.16
CA ALA A 51 -3.24 28.05 18.50
C ALA A 51 -3.21 27.08 17.30
N SER A 52 -2.05 26.98 16.63
CA SER A 52 -1.77 25.99 15.60
C SER A 52 -0.92 24.85 16.16
N PRO A 53 -1.09 23.60 15.68
CA PRO A 53 -0.17 22.52 16.01
C PRO A 53 1.23 22.90 15.54
N SER A 54 2.25 22.54 16.32
CA SER A 54 3.64 22.73 15.90
C SER A 54 3.88 21.97 14.59
N PRO A 55 4.64 22.56 13.64
CA PRO A 55 4.99 21.85 12.42
C PRO A 55 5.73 20.57 12.81
N PRO A 56 5.50 19.45 12.10
CA PRO A 56 6.24 18.23 12.34
C PRO A 56 7.74 18.49 12.18
N PRO A 57 8.60 17.87 13.01
CA PRO A 57 10.04 18.08 12.91
C PRO A 57 10.53 17.70 11.51
N ALA A 58 11.50 18.46 11.00
CA ALA A 58 12.11 18.16 9.71
C ALA A 58 12.68 16.72 9.73
N PRO A 59 12.51 15.96 8.63
CA PRO A 59 13.06 14.62 8.55
C PRO A 59 14.59 14.68 8.67
N ARG A 60 15.16 13.76 9.46
CA ARG A 60 16.61 13.56 9.49
C ARG A 60 17.07 13.02 8.14
N THR A 61 18.01 13.73 7.53
CA THR A 61 18.70 13.37 6.28
C THR A 61 20.11 12.90 6.58
N VAL A 62 20.78 12.31 5.59
CA VAL A 62 22.19 11.90 5.69
C VAL A 62 23.09 13.05 6.15
N ASP A 63 22.82 14.28 5.68
CA ASP A 63 23.60 15.48 6.03
C ASP A 63 23.41 15.93 7.50
N SER A 64 22.29 15.52 8.12
CA SER A 64 22.01 15.83 9.53
C SER A 64 22.68 14.87 10.52
N LEU A 65 23.37 13.84 10.01
CA LEU A 65 24.09 12.89 10.85
C LEU A 65 25.38 13.51 11.38
N PRO A 66 25.65 13.41 12.70
CA PRO A 66 26.92 13.87 13.25
C PRO A 66 28.07 13.05 12.67
N GLU A 67 29.16 13.74 12.32
CA GLU A 67 30.41 13.08 11.96
C GLU A 67 30.95 12.24 13.13
N MET A 68 31.70 11.18 12.81
CA MET A 68 32.36 10.37 13.84
C MET A 68 33.21 11.27 14.73
N SER A 69 32.94 11.26 16.04
CA SER A 69 33.65 12.13 16.97
C SER A 69 35.16 11.85 16.93
N LYS A 70 35.96 12.92 16.98
CA LYS A 70 37.44 12.85 16.92
C LYS A 70 38.04 12.05 18.09
N SER A 71 37.31 11.88 19.19
CA SER A 71 37.71 11.05 20.33
C SER A 71 37.76 9.54 20.02
N HIS A 72 37.12 9.11 18.94
CA HIS A 72 37.12 7.71 18.48
C HIS A 72 38.24 7.44 17.47
N GLN A 73 39.23 8.33 17.34
CA GLN A 73 40.43 8.08 16.55
C GLN A 73 41.50 7.45 17.44
N ILE A 74 41.73 6.14 17.28
CA ILE A 74 42.77 5.42 18.03
C ILE A 74 44.17 5.83 17.54
N LYS A 75 45.07 6.13 18.46
CA LYS A 75 46.52 6.30 18.19
C LYS A 75 47.12 4.95 17.77
N ALA A 76 48.15 4.94 16.93
CA ALA A 76 48.72 3.73 16.30
C ALA A 76 49.03 2.53 17.26
N ASN A 77 49.24 2.78 18.55
CA ASN A 77 49.57 1.78 19.57
C ASN A 77 48.38 1.33 20.45
N GLY A 78 47.15 1.37 19.93
CA GLY A 78 45.95 0.95 20.69
C GLY A 78 45.88 -0.55 20.98
N SER A 79 45.30 -0.91 22.14
CA SER A 79 45.02 -2.31 22.52
C SER A 79 44.11 -3.00 21.47
N PRO A 80 44.23 -4.32 21.23
CA PRO A 80 43.36 -5.07 20.32
C PRO A 80 41.86 -4.83 20.58
N GLU A 81 41.46 -4.76 21.85
CA GLU A 81 40.06 -4.48 22.21
C GLU A 81 39.59 -3.09 21.76
N GLN A 82 40.47 -2.09 21.83
CA GLN A 82 40.14 -0.74 21.38
C GLN A 82 39.96 -0.74 19.86
N LYS A 83 40.85 -1.41 19.12
CA LYS A 83 40.74 -1.55 17.66
C LYS A 83 39.39 -2.16 17.27
N TYR A 84 38.98 -3.23 17.96
CA TYR A 84 37.67 -3.86 17.74
C TYR A 84 36.50 -2.90 18.05
N ARG A 85 36.54 -2.16 19.17
CA ARG A 85 35.48 -1.17 19.48
C ARG A 85 35.39 -0.07 18.42
N LEU A 86 36.52 0.39 17.89
CA LEU A 86 36.56 1.37 16.81
C LEU A 86 36.02 0.79 15.51
N GLU A 87 36.36 -0.45 15.17
CA GLU A 87 35.80 -1.15 14.01
C GLU A 87 34.28 -1.28 14.13
N MET A 88 33.77 -1.73 15.27
CA MET A 88 32.34 -1.81 15.54
C MET A 88 31.65 -0.44 15.48
N THR A 89 32.33 0.62 15.93
CA THR A 89 31.79 2.00 15.83
C THR A 89 31.72 2.47 14.38
N LYS A 90 32.78 2.26 13.60
CA LYS A 90 32.79 2.55 12.16
C LYS A 90 31.66 1.82 11.43
N LEU A 91 31.49 0.54 11.73
CA LEU A 91 30.44 -0.30 11.18
C LEU A 91 29.04 0.26 11.53
N ARG A 92 28.79 0.63 12.79
CA ARG A 92 27.53 1.29 13.19
C ARG A 92 27.26 2.58 12.42
N HIS A 93 28.28 3.43 12.24
CA HIS A 93 28.13 4.67 11.47
C HIS A 93 27.89 4.42 9.98
N ALA A 94 28.51 3.39 9.39
CA ALA A 94 28.27 2.99 8.01
C ALA A 94 26.82 2.53 7.82
N TYR A 95 26.35 1.59 8.64
CA TYR A 95 24.95 1.13 8.61
C TYR A 95 23.96 2.27 8.82
N GLN A 96 24.26 3.19 9.74
CA GLN A 96 23.40 4.34 9.97
C GLN A 96 23.32 5.23 8.72
N ARG A 97 24.45 5.55 8.08
CA ARG A 97 24.47 6.34 6.83
C ARG A 97 23.71 5.64 5.70
N GLU A 98 23.93 4.35 5.50
CA GLU A 98 23.24 3.55 4.48
C GLU A 98 21.73 3.50 4.71
N HIS A 99 21.31 3.32 5.97
CA HIS A 99 19.89 3.34 6.35
C HIS A 99 19.23 4.67 5.99
N PHE A 100 19.86 5.81 6.34
CA PHE A 100 19.31 7.14 6.00
C PHE A 100 19.34 7.40 4.49
N ALA A 101 20.38 6.98 3.78
CA ALA A 101 20.44 7.10 2.32
C ALA A 101 19.32 6.29 1.63
N SER A 102 19.04 5.08 2.10
CA SER A 102 17.94 4.23 1.61
C SER A 102 16.58 4.85 1.89
N GLU A 103 16.37 5.39 3.11
CA GLU A 103 15.16 6.12 3.47
C GLU A 103 14.92 7.35 2.59
N ASP A 104 15.96 8.15 2.34
CA ASP A 104 15.87 9.34 1.49
C ASP A 104 15.57 8.97 0.02
N ALA A 105 16.18 7.89 -0.49
CA ALA A 105 15.86 7.35 -1.80
C ALA A 105 14.38 6.89 -1.90
N LYS A 106 13.88 6.17 -0.89
CA LYS A 106 12.46 5.74 -0.84
C LYS A 106 11.51 6.93 -0.78
N ARG A 107 11.85 7.97 0.01
CA ARG A 107 11.05 9.20 0.11
C ARG A 107 10.97 9.92 -1.23
N THR A 108 12.10 10.15 -1.90
CA THR A 108 12.12 10.81 -3.21
C THR A 108 11.35 10.01 -4.27
N GLN A 109 11.44 8.68 -4.27
CA GLN A 109 10.62 7.84 -5.14
C GLN A 109 9.12 7.99 -4.85
N LYS A 110 8.72 7.94 -3.58
CA LYS A 110 7.31 8.12 -3.16
C LYS A 110 6.77 9.49 -3.55
N GLU A 111 7.58 10.55 -3.39
CA GLU A 111 7.21 11.91 -3.80
C GLU A 111 7.07 12.03 -5.32
N LYS A 112 8.00 11.49 -6.10
CA LYS A 112 7.88 11.41 -7.57
C LYS A 112 6.61 10.68 -7.99
N HIS A 113 6.30 9.55 -7.34
CA HIS A 113 5.10 8.78 -7.61
C HIS A 113 3.83 9.56 -7.28
N ARG A 114 3.81 10.26 -6.13
CA ARG A 114 2.71 11.13 -5.71
C ARG A 114 2.51 12.28 -6.70
N HIS A 115 3.57 13.00 -7.06
CA HIS A 115 3.50 14.07 -8.05
C HIS A 115 3.03 13.58 -9.42
N GLY A 116 3.54 12.43 -9.88
CA GLY A 116 3.09 11.80 -11.12
C GLY A 116 1.62 11.37 -11.08
N SER A 117 1.13 10.86 -9.95
CA SER A 117 -0.28 10.51 -9.77
C SER A 117 -1.19 11.75 -9.77
N LEU A 118 -0.81 12.82 -9.07
CA LEU A 118 -1.55 14.08 -9.04
C LEU A 118 -1.60 14.74 -10.41
N ARG A 119 -0.49 14.71 -11.18
CA ARG A 119 -0.45 15.21 -12.55
C ARG A 119 -1.41 14.44 -13.45
N ARG A 120 -1.47 13.11 -13.35
CA ARG A 120 -2.42 12.27 -14.09
C ARG A 120 -3.87 12.55 -13.73
N VAL A 121 -4.18 12.75 -12.44
CA VAL A 121 -5.54 13.12 -12.00
C VAL A 121 -5.94 14.49 -12.54
N LYS A 122 -5.06 15.49 -12.47
CA LYS A 122 -5.32 16.82 -13.03
C LYS A 122 -5.53 16.78 -14.54
N ALA A 123 -4.71 16.01 -15.27
CA ALA A 123 -4.86 15.83 -16.71
C ALA A 123 -6.21 15.21 -17.09
N ARG A 124 -6.62 14.13 -16.39
CA ARG A 124 -7.95 13.53 -16.57
C ARG A 124 -9.06 14.53 -16.27
N GLN A 125 -8.96 15.27 -15.17
CA GLN A 125 -9.96 16.29 -14.84
C GLN A 125 -10.04 17.41 -15.89
N SER A 126 -8.92 17.82 -16.50
CA SER A 126 -8.95 18.79 -17.58
C SER A 126 -9.55 18.21 -18.86
N GLU A 127 -9.25 16.96 -19.19
CA GLU A 127 -9.84 16.25 -20.33
C GLU A 127 -11.35 16.11 -20.15
N ASP A 128 -11.80 15.64 -18.98
CA ASP A 128 -13.23 15.53 -18.63
C ASP A 128 -13.94 16.89 -18.70
N ARG A 129 -13.27 17.99 -18.32
CA ARG A 129 -13.82 19.34 -18.44
C ARG A 129 -13.98 19.75 -19.90
N ILE A 130 -12.95 19.53 -20.71
CA ILE A 130 -12.98 19.84 -22.15
C ILE A 130 -14.04 19.00 -22.86
N GLU A 131 -14.16 17.71 -22.53
CA GLU A 131 -15.17 16.83 -23.12
C GLU A 131 -16.57 17.22 -22.70
N ASN A 132 -16.78 17.58 -21.42
CA ASN A 132 -18.06 18.11 -20.96
C ASN A 132 -18.41 19.45 -21.64
N GLU A 133 -17.44 20.35 -21.79
CA GLU A 133 -17.63 21.61 -22.52
C GLU A 133 -17.96 21.37 -23.99
N ARG A 134 -17.28 20.42 -24.66
CA ARG A 134 -17.60 20.00 -26.03
C ARG A 134 -19.00 19.41 -26.14
N ARG A 135 -19.38 18.56 -25.19
CA ARG A 135 -20.72 17.96 -25.13
C ARG A 135 -21.79 19.02 -24.93
N LEU A 136 -21.59 19.95 -23.99
CA LEU A 136 -22.51 21.07 -23.75
C LEU A 136 -22.57 22.04 -24.93
N ALA A 137 -21.45 22.30 -25.62
CA ALA A 137 -21.40 23.14 -26.80
C ALA A 137 -22.13 22.47 -27.98
N PHE A 138 -21.94 21.18 -28.18
CA PHE A 138 -22.66 20.39 -29.17
C PHE A 138 -24.17 20.35 -28.88
N GLU A 139 -24.54 20.13 -27.62
CA GLU A 139 -25.94 20.17 -27.15
C GLU A 139 -26.57 21.55 -27.40
N ARG A 140 -25.85 22.64 -27.15
CA ARG A 140 -26.32 24.01 -27.45
C ARG A 140 -26.51 24.27 -28.95
N LEU A 141 -25.70 23.65 -29.82
CA LEU A 141 -25.79 23.83 -31.28
C LEU A 141 -26.88 22.95 -31.90
N MET A 142 -27.17 21.80 -31.30
CA MET A 142 -28.23 20.86 -31.71
C MET A 142 -29.61 21.20 -31.12
N GLN A 143 -29.70 22.17 -30.21
CA GLN A 143 -30.99 22.70 -29.78
C GLN A 143 -31.56 23.58 -30.90
N PRO A 144 -32.66 23.18 -31.56
CA PRO A 144 -33.33 24.07 -32.51
C PRO A 144 -33.79 25.32 -31.74
N ASN A 145 -33.45 26.49 -32.27
CA ASN A 145 -33.86 27.80 -31.74
C ASN A 145 -35.33 27.75 -31.29
N GLY A 146 -35.58 27.75 -29.98
CA GLY A 146 -36.92 28.01 -29.43
C GLY A 146 -37.64 26.90 -28.67
N GLN A 147 -37.00 25.87 -28.12
CA GLN A 147 -37.68 24.98 -27.15
C GLN A 147 -37.26 25.29 -25.71
N MET A 148 -38.14 26.07 -25.06
CA MET A 148 -38.55 26.03 -23.67
C MET A 148 -37.61 25.27 -22.74
N ALA A 149 -37.04 25.97 -21.76
CA ALA A 149 -36.49 25.35 -20.56
C ALA A 149 -37.47 24.26 -20.10
N SER A 150 -37.04 22.99 -20.21
CA SER A 150 -37.81 21.82 -19.77
C SER A 150 -38.52 22.17 -18.48
N THR A 151 -39.84 22.08 -18.45
CA THR A 151 -40.59 22.41 -17.23
C THR A 151 -40.04 21.57 -16.08
N GLY A 152 -40.11 22.07 -14.84
CA GLY A 152 -39.50 21.39 -13.68
C GLY A 152 -39.88 19.91 -13.55
N ALA A 153 -41.05 19.52 -14.05
CA ALA A 153 -41.54 18.14 -14.10
C ALA A 153 -40.80 17.26 -15.12
N GLU A 154 -40.53 17.75 -16.33
CA GLU A 154 -39.77 17.01 -17.37
C GLU A 154 -38.32 16.78 -16.93
N ARG A 155 -37.71 17.78 -16.29
CA ARG A 155 -36.37 17.62 -15.70
C ARG A 155 -36.37 16.60 -14.56
N GLN A 156 -37.42 16.57 -13.73
CA GLN A 156 -37.55 15.54 -12.68
C GLN A 156 -37.71 14.13 -13.27
N ALA A 157 -38.48 13.97 -14.35
CA ALA A 157 -38.62 12.69 -15.05
C ALA A 157 -37.28 12.21 -15.63
N GLN A 158 -36.54 13.08 -16.31
CA GLN A 158 -35.20 12.77 -16.85
C GLN A 158 -34.20 12.41 -15.74
N VAL A 159 -34.25 13.09 -14.59
CA VAL A 159 -33.42 12.76 -13.43
C VAL A 159 -33.79 11.39 -12.86
N ALA A 160 -35.08 11.06 -12.77
CA ALA A 160 -35.54 9.75 -12.32
C ALA A 160 -35.08 8.62 -13.25
N GLU A 161 -35.18 8.82 -14.57
CA GLU A 161 -34.67 7.89 -15.57
C GLU A 161 -33.15 7.71 -15.45
N PHE A 162 -32.40 8.79 -15.29
CA PHE A 162 -30.95 8.73 -15.11
C PHE A 162 -30.55 7.99 -13.83
N VAL A 163 -31.25 8.22 -12.72
CA VAL A 163 -31.02 7.51 -11.45
C VAL A 163 -31.32 6.02 -11.61
N ASN A 164 -32.39 5.65 -12.30
CA ASN A 164 -32.75 4.26 -12.59
C ASN A 164 -31.71 3.59 -13.48
N ALA A 165 -31.31 4.23 -14.58
CA ALA A 165 -30.26 3.73 -15.47
C ALA A 165 -28.93 3.55 -14.74
N ARG A 166 -28.57 4.48 -13.85
CA ARG A 166 -27.38 4.37 -13.00
C ARG A 166 -27.48 3.22 -12.01
N LYS A 167 -28.65 2.97 -11.43
CA LYS A 167 -28.90 1.85 -10.52
C LYS A 167 -28.76 0.52 -11.26
N ILE A 168 -29.36 0.39 -12.44
CA ILE A 168 -29.23 -0.79 -13.31
C ILE A 168 -27.76 -1.06 -13.64
N LYS A 169 -27.04 -0.04 -14.13
CA LYS A 169 -25.60 -0.18 -14.44
C LYS A 169 -24.74 -0.58 -13.24
N ARG A 170 -25.07 -0.09 -12.04
CA ARG A 170 -24.37 -0.50 -10.80
C ARG A 170 -24.62 -1.98 -10.49
N GLN A 171 -25.86 -2.43 -10.65
CA GLN A 171 -26.25 -3.81 -10.43
C GLN A 171 -25.58 -4.76 -11.43
N GLU A 172 -25.58 -4.41 -12.72
CA GLU A 172 -24.88 -5.16 -13.77
C GLU A 172 -23.38 -5.26 -13.49
N ASN A 173 -22.73 -4.15 -13.11
CA ASN A 173 -21.30 -4.16 -12.77
C ASN A 173 -21.01 -5.04 -11.55
N PHE A 174 -21.90 -5.03 -10.56
CA PHE A 174 -21.78 -5.87 -9.38
C PHE A 174 -21.94 -7.36 -9.73
N GLN A 175 -22.94 -7.71 -10.54
CA GLN A 175 -23.15 -9.07 -11.03
C GLN A 175 -21.94 -9.55 -11.83
N LYS A 176 -21.45 -8.75 -12.78
CA LYS A 176 -20.25 -9.05 -13.57
C LYS A 176 -19.01 -9.26 -12.69
N GLN A 177 -18.87 -8.51 -11.60
CA GLN A 177 -17.79 -8.70 -10.66
C GLN A 177 -17.93 -10.01 -9.88
N GLN A 178 -19.15 -10.36 -9.45
CA GLN A 178 -19.42 -11.64 -8.79
C GLN A 178 -19.18 -12.83 -9.72
N GLU A 179 -19.60 -12.73 -10.98
CA GLU A 179 -19.37 -13.74 -12.02
C GLU A 179 -17.88 -13.98 -12.20
N ARG A 180 -17.07 -12.92 -12.42
CA ARG A 180 -15.61 -13.03 -12.52
C ARG A 180 -14.97 -13.67 -11.28
N ALA A 181 -15.43 -13.31 -10.09
CA ALA A 181 -14.93 -13.90 -8.85
C ALA A 181 -15.35 -15.38 -8.71
N SER A 182 -16.50 -15.78 -9.25
CA SER A 182 -16.91 -17.18 -9.31
C SER A 182 -16.08 -17.96 -10.34
N GLU A 183 -15.81 -17.40 -11.51
CA GLU A 183 -14.95 -17.99 -12.55
C GLU A 183 -13.54 -18.23 -12.03
N GLN A 184 -12.95 -17.24 -11.34
CA GLN A 184 -11.63 -17.39 -10.71
C GLN A 184 -11.59 -18.50 -9.65
N ARG A 185 -12.68 -18.65 -8.88
CA ARG A 185 -12.78 -19.75 -7.90
C ARG A 185 -12.87 -21.09 -8.59
N LEU A 186 -13.64 -21.20 -9.67
CA LEU A 186 -13.79 -22.44 -10.43
C LEU A 186 -12.46 -22.82 -11.12
N ASP A 187 -11.77 -21.87 -11.74
CA ASP A 187 -10.44 -22.08 -12.31
C ASP A 187 -9.45 -22.58 -11.26
N ALA A 188 -9.43 -21.96 -10.08
CA ALA A 188 -8.60 -22.43 -8.96
C ALA A 188 -8.97 -23.86 -8.51
N MET A 189 -10.25 -24.23 -8.51
CA MET A 189 -10.67 -25.60 -8.19
C MET A 189 -10.26 -26.60 -9.28
N VAL A 190 -10.31 -26.24 -10.55
CA VAL A 190 -9.84 -27.10 -11.65
C VAL A 190 -8.33 -27.32 -11.56
N ARG A 191 -7.56 -26.27 -11.25
CA ARG A 191 -6.11 -26.39 -10.98
C ARG A 191 -5.84 -27.31 -9.80
N LEU A 192 -6.60 -27.15 -8.71
CA LEU A 192 -6.48 -28.02 -7.53
C LEU A 192 -6.82 -29.47 -7.88
N TYR A 193 -7.84 -29.72 -8.70
CA TYR A 193 -8.21 -31.05 -9.16
C TYR A 193 -7.06 -31.72 -9.93
N HIS A 194 -6.43 -30.99 -10.86
CA HIS A 194 -5.29 -31.53 -11.62
C HIS A 194 -4.01 -31.68 -10.79
N ALA A 195 -3.86 -30.90 -9.72
CA ALA A 195 -2.77 -31.01 -8.76
C ALA A 195 -3.04 -32.07 -7.67
N ALA A 196 -4.29 -32.53 -7.52
CA ALA A 196 -4.65 -33.52 -6.52
C ALA A 196 -4.04 -34.90 -6.81
N ASP A 197 -3.65 -35.16 -8.07
CA ASP A 197 -2.88 -36.34 -8.47
C ASP A 197 -1.58 -36.48 -7.65
N ASP A 198 -0.99 -35.36 -7.21
CA ASP A 198 0.24 -35.32 -6.42
C ASP A 198 0.01 -35.30 -4.90
N PHE A 199 -1.25 -35.30 -4.44
CA PHE A 199 -1.54 -35.24 -3.00
C PHE A 199 -1.15 -36.53 -2.30
N VAL A 200 -0.56 -36.37 -1.11
CA VAL A 200 -0.14 -37.50 -0.29
C VAL A 200 -1.34 -38.07 0.48
N THR A 201 -1.62 -39.34 0.26
CA THR A 201 -2.57 -40.18 0.99
C THR A 201 -1.80 -41.25 1.77
N MET A 202 -2.43 -41.88 2.76
CA MET A 202 -1.79 -42.94 3.54
C MET A 202 -1.35 -44.13 2.68
N GLU A 203 -1.99 -44.33 1.52
CA GLU A 203 -1.70 -45.43 0.60
C GLU A 203 -0.53 -45.13 -0.34
N ASN A 204 -0.31 -43.85 -0.70
CA ASN A 204 0.77 -43.45 -1.61
C ASN A 204 2.00 -42.85 -0.91
N LEU A 205 1.95 -42.67 0.42
CA LEU A 205 2.99 -42.04 1.20
C LEU A 205 4.34 -42.76 1.06
N ASP A 206 4.36 -44.08 1.21
CA ASP A 206 5.61 -44.86 1.11
C ASP A 206 6.21 -44.78 -0.29
N ALA A 207 5.37 -44.82 -1.34
CA ALA A 207 5.81 -44.66 -2.72
C ALA A 207 6.43 -43.28 -2.98
N LYS A 208 5.80 -42.20 -2.48
CA LYS A 208 6.34 -40.83 -2.63
C LYS A 208 7.61 -40.60 -1.81
N VAL A 209 7.71 -41.20 -0.63
CA VAL A 209 8.93 -41.17 0.20
C VAL A 209 10.08 -41.88 -0.51
N ASN A 210 9.81 -43.07 -1.07
CA ASN A 210 10.81 -43.80 -1.86
C ASN A 210 11.21 -43.02 -3.12
N GLU A 211 10.24 -42.47 -3.87
CA GLU A 211 10.50 -41.61 -5.03
C GLU A 211 11.42 -40.44 -4.64
N PHE A 212 11.16 -39.78 -3.52
CA PHE A 212 11.99 -38.68 -3.01
C PHE A 212 13.43 -39.12 -2.68
N TYR A 213 13.61 -40.30 -2.09
CA TYR A 213 14.95 -40.84 -1.80
C TYR A 213 15.67 -41.38 -3.05
N GLU A 214 14.95 -41.96 -4.00
CA GLU A 214 15.46 -42.53 -5.25
C GLU A 214 15.83 -41.46 -6.29
N THR A 215 15.00 -40.42 -6.44
CA THR A 215 15.26 -39.29 -7.35
C THR A 215 16.45 -38.44 -6.92
N GLY A 216 17.04 -38.73 -5.76
CA GLY A 216 18.39 -38.28 -5.48
C GLY A 216 18.45 -36.81 -5.08
N LEU A 217 17.54 -36.34 -4.23
CA LEU A 217 17.89 -35.39 -3.17
C LEU A 217 18.86 -36.06 -2.16
N THR A 218 19.94 -36.62 -2.70
CA THR A 218 21.08 -37.06 -1.93
C THR A 218 21.61 -35.84 -1.18
N LEU A 219 22.21 -36.09 -0.02
CA LEU A 219 22.66 -35.14 0.99
C LEU A 219 23.55 -33.96 0.51
N GLN A 220 23.78 -33.77 -0.79
CA GLN A 220 24.56 -32.70 -1.41
C GLN A 220 23.73 -31.55 -1.98
N SER A 221 22.48 -31.75 -2.38
CA SER A 221 21.59 -30.61 -2.70
C SER A 221 21.01 -30.07 -1.40
N LYS A 222 21.82 -29.29 -0.66
CA LYS A 222 21.25 -28.40 0.36
C LYS A 222 20.11 -27.66 -0.32
N VAL A 223 18.92 -27.74 0.25
CA VAL A 223 17.78 -26.90 -0.15
C VAL A 223 18.20 -25.48 0.19
N TYR A 224 18.93 -24.86 -0.73
CA TYR A 224 19.20 -23.44 -0.68
C TYR A 224 17.84 -22.80 -0.92
N VAL A 225 17.23 -22.30 0.16
CA VAL A 225 16.16 -21.35 0.02
C VAL A 225 16.80 -20.16 -0.67
N SER A 226 16.54 -20.01 -1.97
CA SER A 226 17.07 -18.92 -2.78
C SER A 226 16.73 -17.61 -2.08
N GLY A 227 17.75 -16.89 -1.61
CA GLY A 227 17.58 -15.57 -1.06
C GLY A 227 17.09 -14.60 -2.13
N VAL A 228 16.57 -13.45 -1.71
CA VAL A 228 16.26 -12.36 -2.66
C VAL A 228 17.54 -11.95 -3.41
N ASP A 229 18.69 -11.97 -2.73
CA ASP A 229 19.98 -11.64 -3.33
C ASP A 229 20.39 -12.65 -4.43
N ASP A 230 20.09 -13.94 -4.23
CA ASP A 230 20.37 -14.99 -5.22
C ASP A 230 19.47 -14.83 -6.46
N LEU A 231 18.19 -14.50 -6.26
CA LEU A 231 17.26 -14.23 -7.35
C LEU A 231 17.66 -12.98 -8.15
N VAL A 232 18.15 -11.94 -7.46
CA VAL A 232 18.66 -10.73 -8.12
C VAL A 232 19.95 -11.03 -8.87
N ALA A 233 20.86 -11.80 -8.28
CA ALA A 233 22.09 -12.23 -8.93
C ALA A 233 21.80 -13.05 -10.20
N GLU A 234 20.88 -14.02 -10.14
CA GLU A 234 20.48 -14.83 -11.30
C GLU A 234 19.90 -13.97 -12.44
N VAL A 235 19.05 -12.99 -12.10
CA VAL A 235 18.51 -12.05 -13.09
C VAL A 235 19.62 -11.17 -13.67
N MET A 236 20.59 -10.72 -12.87
CA MET A 236 21.69 -9.88 -13.35
C MET A 236 22.73 -10.66 -14.16
N GLU A 237 23.04 -11.89 -13.78
CA GLU A 237 23.97 -12.79 -14.48
C GLU A 237 23.44 -13.16 -15.86
N ASN A 238 22.13 -13.40 -15.98
CA ASN A 238 21.48 -13.62 -17.26
C ASN A 238 21.22 -12.31 -18.04
N GLY A 239 21.80 -11.17 -17.62
CA GLY A 239 21.66 -9.89 -18.32
C GLY A 239 20.24 -9.34 -18.34
N GLY A 240 19.43 -9.68 -17.33
CA GLY A 240 18.01 -9.39 -17.25
C GLY A 240 17.12 -10.30 -18.11
N GLN A 241 17.71 -11.30 -18.76
CA GLN A 241 16.97 -12.29 -19.55
C GLN A 241 16.46 -13.42 -18.66
N VAL A 242 15.29 -13.95 -19.01
CA VAL A 242 14.68 -15.09 -18.32
C VAL A 242 15.39 -16.35 -18.80
N ALA A 243 15.80 -17.22 -17.87
CA ALA A 243 16.41 -18.50 -18.21
C ALA A 243 15.49 -19.31 -19.15
N PHE A 244 16.07 -20.02 -20.11
CA PHE A 244 15.32 -20.84 -21.07
C PHE A 244 14.26 -21.78 -20.45
N PRO A 245 14.53 -22.53 -19.35
CA PRO A 245 13.50 -23.38 -18.75
C PRO A 245 12.30 -22.59 -18.22
N ASP A 246 12.52 -21.41 -17.67
CA ASP A 246 11.43 -20.55 -17.18
C ASP A 246 10.67 -19.89 -18.33
N LEU A 247 11.36 -19.60 -19.45
CA LEU A 247 10.73 -19.12 -20.66
C LEU A 247 9.77 -20.18 -21.23
N LEU A 248 10.18 -21.45 -21.27
CA LEU A 248 9.31 -22.56 -21.68
C LEU A 248 8.09 -22.72 -20.77
N LYS A 249 8.27 -22.63 -19.44
CA LYS A 249 7.15 -22.67 -18.49
C LYS A 249 6.16 -21.53 -18.75
N ARG A 250 6.66 -20.30 -18.94
CA ARG A 250 5.82 -19.13 -19.25
C ARG A 250 5.11 -19.29 -20.59
N GLU A 251 5.79 -19.82 -21.60
CA GLU A 251 5.18 -20.09 -22.91
C GLU A 251 4.03 -21.10 -22.76
N GLN A 252 4.22 -22.14 -21.97
CA GLN A 252 3.19 -23.13 -21.69
C GLN A 252 2.01 -22.55 -20.90
N GLU A 253 2.27 -21.75 -19.86
CA GLU A 253 1.24 -21.03 -19.12
C GLU A 253 0.43 -20.07 -20.00
N LEU A 254 1.09 -19.40 -20.96
CA LEU A 254 0.41 -18.53 -21.91
C LEU A 254 -0.44 -19.30 -22.91
N LYS A 255 0.04 -20.45 -23.40
CA LYS A 255 -0.75 -21.36 -24.25
C LYS A 255 -1.96 -21.89 -23.50
N ASP A 256 -1.75 -22.36 -22.27
CA ASP A 256 -2.82 -22.85 -21.40
C ASP A 256 -3.88 -21.75 -21.19
N ALA A 257 -3.47 -20.51 -20.89
CA ALA A 257 -4.38 -19.39 -20.71
C ALA A 257 -5.13 -18.97 -21.98
N LEU A 258 -4.52 -19.09 -23.17
CA LEU A 258 -5.15 -18.75 -24.45
C LEU A 258 -6.13 -19.83 -24.92
N ASP A 259 -5.77 -21.10 -24.71
CA ASP A 259 -6.56 -22.25 -25.13
C ASP A 259 -7.64 -22.64 -24.08
N GLY A 260 -7.67 -21.94 -22.94
CA GLY A 260 -8.58 -22.25 -21.83
C GLY A 260 -8.29 -23.61 -21.19
N THR A 261 -7.03 -24.04 -21.24
CA THR A 261 -6.50 -25.29 -20.67
C THR A 261 -5.65 -25.02 -19.42
N VAL A 262 -5.27 -26.07 -18.71
CA VAL A 262 -4.51 -26.00 -17.45
C VAL A 262 -3.47 -27.12 -17.43
N SER A 263 -2.30 -26.86 -16.84
CA SER A 263 -1.26 -27.86 -16.54
C SER A 263 -0.80 -28.65 -17.77
N GLY A 264 -0.53 -27.95 -18.88
CA GLY A 264 0.00 -28.54 -20.10
C GLY A 264 -1.05 -29.22 -20.96
N GLY A 265 -2.15 -28.53 -21.22
CA GLY A 265 -3.20 -28.97 -22.12
C GLY A 265 -4.30 -29.86 -21.49
N LYS A 266 -4.34 -30.02 -20.16
CA LYS A 266 -5.53 -30.62 -19.52
C LYS A 266 -6.70 -29.64 -19.65
N VAL A 267 -7.93 -30.17 -19.71
CA VAL A 267 -9.13 -29.32 -19.89
C VAL A 267 -9.26 -28.35 -18.73
N GLY A 268 -9.26 -27.05 -19.04
CA GLY A 268 -9.50 -25.98 -18.10
C GLY A 268 -10.98 -25.62 -17.99
N PHE A 269 -11.28 -24.63 -17.16
CA PHE A 269 -12.67 -24.22 -16.92
C PHE A 269 -13.40 -23.79 -18.20
N GLU A 270 -12.76 -22.99 -19.05
CA GLU A 270 -13.37 -22.50 -20.29
C GLU A 270 -13.67 -23.64 -21.27
N GLY A 271 -12.73 -24.59 -21.41
CA GLY A 271 -12.94 -25.80 -22.21
C GLY A 271 -14.04 -26.71 -21.66
N ALA A 272 -14.18 -26.81 -20.33
CA ALA A 272 -15.26 -27.56 -19.70
C ALA A 272 -16.62 -26.87 -19.91
N LYS A 273 -16.69 -25.55 -19.77
CA LYS A 273 -17.90 -24.75 -20.00
C LYS A 273 -18.36 -24.82 -21.45
N ALA A 274 -17.45 -24.66 -22.41
CA ALA A 274 -17.75 -24.75 -23.83
C ALA A 274 -18.31 -26.13 -24.25
N LYS A 275 -17.90 -27.21 -23.57
CA LYS A 275 -18.46 -28.55 -23.78
C LYS A 275 -19.87 -28.70 -23.21
N VAL A 276 -20.18 -28.01 -22.10
CA VAL A 276 -21.51 -28.03 -21.48
C VAL A 276 -22.48 -27.17 -22.29
N ASP A 277 -22.05 -26.01 -22.78
CA ASP A 277 -22.89 -25.10 -23.56
C ASP A 277 -23.18 -25.64 -24.98
N SER A 278 -22.39 -26.61 -25.46
CA SER A 278 -22.57 -27.25 -26.78
C SER A 278 -23.31 -28.60 -26.72
N ALA A 279 -23.61 -29.10 -25.51
CA ALA A 279 -24.38 -30.33 -25.27
C ALA A 279 -25.86 -30.03 -24.98
#